data_AF-A0A511W7V0-F1
#
_entry.id   AF-A0A511W7V0-F1
#
_cell.length_a   1.000
_cell.length_b   1.000
_cell.length_c   1.000
_cell.angle_alpha   90.00
_cell.angle_beta   90.00
_cell.angle_gamma   90.00
#
_symmetry.space_group_name_H-M   'P 1'
#
loop_
_entity.id
_entity.type
_entity.pdbx_description
1 polymer ?
#
loop_
_entity_poly.entity_id
_entity_poly.type
_entity_poly.pdbx_seq_one_letter_code
_entity_poly.pdbx_strand_id
1 'polypeptide(L)'
;MYKIFYLIMFLFILSACNGNESTDYSEYEGELSEKAGYDVHIVEPHDLTLTAANITTDDEVGLNFSQVDGELQSGSVEDDRGDDVEYVYGPYAGDSQYRISIQPKPDDFQLEEYKSDEMEILEINGHDVAYEITDTPPEGFFGIISLDGLIIHTNFHGDADVIEDEAIDYIEKLIDAYEN
;
A
#
# COMPACT_ATOMS: atom_id res chain seq x y z
N MET A 1 -25.20 -56.57 -8.91
CA MET A 1 -23.91 -55.87 -8.76
C MET A 1 -24.20 -54.40 -8.53
N TYR A 2 -24.09 -53.94 -7.29
CA TYR A 2 -24.21 -52.52 -6.95
C TYR A 2 -22.82 -51.88 -7.02
N LYS A 3 -22.67 -50.86 -7.85
CA LYS A 3 -21.67 -49.81 -7.65
C LYS A 3 -22.37 -48.47 -7.85
N ILE A 4 -22.78 -47.94 -6.71
CA ILE A 4 -23.07 -46.52 -6.48
C ILE A 4 -21.80 -45.75 -6.80
N PHE A 5 -21.87 -44.78 -7.70
CA PHE A 5 -20.91 -43.67 -7.73
C PHE A 5 -21.72 -42.38 -7.84
N TYR A 6 -21.85 -41.71 -6.70
CA TYR A 6 -22.38 -40.37 -6.57
C TYR A 6 -21.45 -39.43 -7.35
N LEU A 7 -21.90 -38.92 -8.49
CA LEU A 7 -21.34 -37.67 -9.01
C LEU A 7 -22.20 -36.55 -8.43
N ILE A 8 -21.76 -36.06 -7.27
CA ILE A 8 -22.35 -34.89 -6.63
C ILE A 8 -22.17 -33.71 -7.58
N MET A 9 -23.32 -33.20 -7.98
CA MET A 9 -23.59 -31.88 -8.51
C MET A 9 -22.98 -30.82 -7.57
N PHE A 10 -21.86 -30.23 -7.95
CA PHE A 10 -21.47 -28.89 -7.51
C PHE A 10 -21.49 -27.98 -8.74
N LEU A 11 -22.71 -27.54 -9.07
CA LEU A 11 -22.95 -26.32 -9.82
C LEU A 11 -22.46 -25.18 -8.90
N PHE A 12 -21.22 -24.72 -9.10
CA PHE A 12 -20.85 -23.39 -8.62
C PHE A 12 -21.59 -22.39 -9.50
N ILE A 13 -22.78 -22.02 -9.03
CA ILE A 13 -23.47 -20.81 -9.45
C ILE A 13 -22.55 -19.67 -9.01
N LEU A 14 -21.82 -19.10 -9.97
CA LEU A 14 -21.19 -17.80 -9.87
C LEU A 14 -22.32 -16.76 -9.73
N SER A 15 -22.87 -16.66 -8.53
CA SER A 15 -23.48 -15.44 -8.04
C SER A 15 -22.33 -14.57 -7.52
N ALA A 16 -21.55 -14.00 -8.45
CA ALA A 16 -20.77 -12.81 -8.12
C ALA A 16 -21.80 -11.69 -7.92
N CYS A 17 -22.28 -11.59 -6.68
CA CYS A 17 -22.90 -10.37 -6.21
C CYS A 17 -21.83 -9.29 -6.28
N ASN A 18 -22.09 -8.25 -7.08
CA ASN A 18 -21.43 -6.96 -6.92
C ASN A 18 -21.65 -6.48 -5.47
N GLY A 19 -20.61 -6.59 -4.67
CA GLY A 19 -20.41 -5.88 -3.42
C GLY A 19 -18.90 -5.77 -3.26
N ASN A 20 -18.38 -4.57 -2.99
CA ASN A 20 -17.00 -4.37 -2.56
C ASN A 20 -16.78 -5.20 -1.28
N GLU A 21 -16.35 -6.45 -1.42
CA GLU A 21 -15.68 -7.17 -0.35
C GLU A 21 -14.24 -6.63 -0.35
N SER A 22 -13.82 -6.00 0.75
CA SER A 22 -12.42 -5.61 0.93
C SER A 22 -11.57 -6.88 0.81
N THR A 23 -10.50 -6.81 0.03
CA THR A 23 -9.57 -7.94 -0.11
C THR A 23 -8.98 -8.28 1.26
N ASP A 24 -9.01 -9.56 1.65
CA ASP A 24 -8.38 -10.03 2.89
C ASP A 24 -6.88 -10.22 2.65
N TYR A 25 -6.06 -9.35 3.24
CA TYR A 25 -4.60 -9.38 3.14
C TYR A 25 -3.88 -10.04 4.31
N SER A 26 -4.61 -10.60 5.28
CA SER A 26 -4.05 -11.04 6.57
C SER A 26 -2.91 -12.07 6.47
N GLU A 27 -2.94 -12.96 5.48
CA GLU A 27 -1.84 -13.91 5.22
C GLU A 27 -0.58 -13.16 4.75
N TYR A 28 -0.73 -12.19 3.86
CA TYR A 28 0.38 -11.41 3.29
C TYR A 28 0.97 -10.42 4.30
N GLU A 29 0.12 -9.77 5.09
CA GLU A 29 0.55 -8.92 6.21
C GLU A 29 1.40 -9.72 7.21
N GLY A 30 0.99 -10.96 7.52
CA GLY A 30 1.75 -11.86 8.38
C GLY A 30 3.13 -12.21 7.82
N GLU A 31 3.21 -12.56 6.52
CA GLU A 31 4.51 -12.84 5.86
C GLU A 31 5.42 -11.62 5.78
N LEU A 32 4.87 -10.45 5.42
CA LEU A 32 5.61 -9.19 5.32
C LEU A 32 6.14 -8.80 6.69
N SER A 33 5.31 -8.85 7.72
CA SER A 33 5.69 -8.49 9.09
C SER A 33 6.76 -9.42 9.66
N GLU A 34 6.66 -10.72 9.41
CA GLU A 34 7.69 -11.69 9.83
C GLU A 34 9.04 -11.40 9.17
N LYS A 35 9.04 -11.05 7.88
CA LYS A 35 10.27 -10.77 7.12
C LYS A 35 10.88 -9.43 7.48
N ALA A 36 10.06 -8.39 7.59
CA ALA A 36 10.51 -7.04 7.86
C ALA A 36 10.90 -6.84 9.34
N GLY A 37 10.33 -7.64 10.25
CA GLY A 37 10.62 -7.56 11.68
C GLY A 37 9.84 -6.46 12.43
N TYR A 38 8.83 -5.87 11.79
CA TYR A 38 7.90 -4.89 12.34
C TYR A 38 6.50 -5.13 11.76
N ASP A 39 5.46 -4.55 12.38
CA ASP A 39 4.07 -4.77 11.96
C ASP A 39 3.78 -4.02 10.66
N VAL A 40 3.13 -4.70 9.71
CA VAL A 40 2.78 -4.17 8.38
C VAL A 40 1.29 -4.39 8.14
N HIS A 41 0.56 -3.32 7.89
CA HIS A 41 -0.83 -3.35 7.47
C HIS A 41 -0.97 -2.87 6.03
N ILE A 42 -1.73 -3.61 5.23
CA ILE A 42 -2.05 -3.28 3.85
C ILE A 42 -3.41 -2.58 3.85
N VAL A 43 -3.38 -1.26 3.70
CA VAL A 43 -4.59 -0.44 3.55
C VAL A 43 -4.73 -0.05 2.09
N GLU A 44 -5.88 -0.33 1.46
CA GLU A 44 -6.11 0.06 0.06
C GLU A 44 -6.58 1.53 -0.03
N PRO A 45 -5.95 2.35 -0.89
CA PRO A 45 -6.43 3.69 -1.19
C PRO A 45 -7.60 3.67 -2.18
N HIS A 46 -8.76 4.18 -1.76
CA HIS A 46 -9.96 4.37 -2.60
C HIS A 46 -10.32 3.12 -3.43
N ASP A 47 -10.38 3.24 -4.75
CA ASP A 47 -10.71 2.16 -5.70
C ASP A 47 -9.45 1.46 -6.26
N LEU A 48 -8.31 1.58 -5.60
CA LEU A 48 -7.06 0.96 -6.01
C LEU A 48 -6.82 -0.36 -5.30
N THR A 49 -6.18 -1.30 -5.98
CA THR A 49 -5.87 -2.62 -5.44
C THR A 49 -4.36 -2.81 -5.30
N LEU A 50 -3.94 -3.58 -4.29
CA LEU A 50 -2.54 -3.94 -4.13
C LEU A 50 -2.05 -4.71 -5.38
N THR A 51 -1.11 -4.09 -6.09
CA THR A 51 -0.51 -4.61 -7.34
C THR A 51 0.91 -5.15 -7.18
N ALA A 52 1.58 -4.85 -6.06
CA ALA A 52 2.85 -5.46 -5.67
C ALA A 52 3.19 -5.06 -4.24
N ALA A 53 3.77 -5.98 -3.47
CA ALA A 53 4.46 -5.67 -2.23
C ALA A 53 5.91 -6.16 -2.33
N ASN A 54 6.86 -5.42 -1.80
CA ASN A 54 8.28 -5.79 -1.83
C ASN A 54 9.00 -5.38 -0.55
N ILE A 55 10.09 -6.08 -0.26
CA ILE A 55 11.00 -5.74 0.85
C ILE A 55 12.38 -5.52 0.24
N THR A 56 12.95 -4.34 0.47
CA THR A 56 14.31 -4.00 0.04
C THR A 56 15.34 -4.49 1.08
N THR A 57 16.62 -4.59 0.71
CA THR A 57 17.70 -4.98 1.65
C THR A 57 17.93 -3.98 2.79
N ASP A 58 17.37 -2.77 2.69
CA ASP A 58 17.39 -1.77 3.75
C ASP A 58 16.18 -1.92 4.71
N ASP A 59 15.51 -3.08 4.67
CA ASP A 59 14.33 -3.44 5.46
C ASP A 59 13.12 -2.51 5.23
N GLU A 60 13.04 -1.84 4.08
CA GLU A 60 11.89 -1.03 3.67
C GLU A 60 10.83 -1.91 3.01
N VAL A 61 9.58 -1.82 3.47
CA VAL A 61 8.43 -2.45 2.83
C VAL A 61 7.80 -1.45 1.84
N GLY A 62 7.82 -1.78 0.55
CA GLY A 62 7.17 -1.02 -0.50
C GLY A 62 5.85 -1.65 -0.95
N LEU A 63 4.74 -0.92 -0.84
CA LEU A 63 3.42 -1.32 -1.32
C LEU A 63 3.01 -0.48 -2.53
N ASN A 64 2.54 -1.12 -3.60
CA ASN A 64 2.17 -0.46 -4.83
C ASN A 64 0.69 -0.74 -5.14
N PHE A 65 -0.09 0.31 -5.39
CA PHE A 65 -1.52 0.21 -5.68
C PHE A 65 -1.84 0.85 -7.04
N SER A 66 -2.76 0.21 -7.76
CA SER A 66 -3.22 0.64 -9.08
C SER A 66 -4.67 0.23 -9.31
N GLN A 67 -5.35 0.91 -10.23
CA GLN A 67 -6.59 0.38 -10.79
C GLN A 67 -6.31 -0.88 -11.61
N VAL A 68 -7.05 -1.94 -11.35
CA VAL A 68 -6.92 -3.21 -12.08
C VAL A 68 -8.21 -3.46 -12.87
N ASP A 69 -8.16 -3.17 -14.17
CA ASP A 69 -9.24 -3.52 -15.10
C ASP A 69 -9.09 -4.99 -15.54
N GLY A 70 -9.53 -5.93 -14.69
CA GLY A 70 -9.61 -7.36 -15.05
C GLY A 70 -8.99 -8.31 -14.01
N GLU A 71 -8.58 -9.50 -14.47
CA GLU A 71 -7.92 -10.49 -13.60
C GLU A 71 -6.45 -10.10 -13.38
N LEU A 72 -6.03 -10.12 -12.12
CA LEU A 72 -4.64 -9.95 -11.71
C LEU A 72 -3.72 -10.95 -12.44
N GLN A 73 -2.82 -10.44 -13.28
CA GLN A 73 -1.86 -11.28 -14.01
C GLN A 73 -0.51 -11.29 -13.31
N SER A 74 -0.06 -12.47 -12.88
CA SER A 74 1.27 -12.64 -12.28
C SER A 74 2.37 -12.39 -13.32
N GLY A 75 3.29 -11.48 -13.00
CA GLY A 75 4.53 -11.25 -13.74
C GLY A 75 5.77 -11.56 -12.90
N SER A 76 6.89 -10.98 -13.31
CA SER A 76 8.10 -10.84 -12.50
C SER A 76 8.63 -9.44 -12.75
N VAL A 77 8.89 -8.67 -11.71
CA VAL A 77 9.59 -7.39 -11.81
C VAL A 77 11.08 -7.71 -11.62
N GLU A 78 11.88 -7.55 -12.67
CA GLU A 78 13.30 -7.27 -12.48
C GLU A 78 13.37 -5.78 -12.11
N ASP A 79 13.93 -5.48 -10.94
CA ASP A 79 14.01 -4.09 -10.50
C ASP A 79 15.11 -3.36 -11.29
N ASP A 80 14.69 -2.66 -12.34
CA ASP A 80 15.57 -1.83 -13.16
C ASP A 80 16.13 -0.59 -12.40
N ARG A 81 15.72 -0.37 -11.14
CA ARG A 81 16.19 0.75 -10.28
C ARG A 81 17.55 0.49 -9.62
N GLY A 82 18.02 -0.76 -9.61
CA GLY A 82 19.31 -1.13 -9.01
C GLY A 82 19.29 -1.23 -7.48
N ASP A 83 18.11 -1.22 -6.88
CA ASP A 83 17.93 -1.53 -5.46
C ASP A 83 17.94 -3.06 -5.27
N ASP A 84 18.64 -3.55 -4.25
CA ASP A 84 18.66 -4.98 -3.94
C ASP A 84 17.33 -5.35 -3.23
N VAL A 85 16.50 -6.18 -3.88
CA VAL A 85 15.18 -6.60 -3.37
C VAL A 85 15.25 -8.01 -2.79
N GLU A 86 14.76 -8.19 -1.56
CA GLU A 86 14.79 -9.49 -0.86
C GLU A 86 13.52 -10.32 -1.05
N TYR A 87 12.37 -9.66 -1.21
CA TYR A 87 11.08 -10.33 -1.38
C TYR A 87 10.15 -9.53 -2.29
N VAL A 88 9.37 -10.23 -3.10
CA VAL A 88 8.32 -9.64 -3.95
C VAL A 88 7.08 -10.52 -3.88
N TYR A 89 5.97 -9.93 -3.45
CA TYR A 89 4.64 -10.49 -3.58
C TYR A 89 3.92 -9.88 -4.78
N GLY A 90 3.24 -10.76 -5.54
CA GLY A 90 2.23 -10.41 -6.52
C GLY A 90 2.64 -9.29 -7.46
N PRO A 91 3.73 -9.39 -8.24
CA PRO A 91 4.00 -8.40 -9.28
C PRO A 91 2.92 -8.50 -10.36
N TYR A 92 1.92 -7.62 -10.30
CA TYR A 92 0.84 -7.58 -11.27
C TYR A 92 1.12 -6.52 -12.34
N ALA A 93 0.68 -6.77 -13.58
CA ALA A 93 0.91 -5.85 -14.69
C ALA A 93 0.12 -4.55 -14.52
N GLY A 94 0.81 -3.40 -14.54
CA GLY A 94 0.22 -2.06 -14.45
C GLY A 94 1.24 -1.03 -13.97
N ASP A 95 0.99 0.25 -14.25
CA ASP A 95 1.77 1.35 -13.68
C ASP A 95 1.20 1.70 -12.30
N SER A 96 2.04 1.65 -11.26
CA SER A 96 1.63 1.97 -9.88
C SER A 96 1.27 3.44 -9.73
N GLN A 97 0.00 3.72 -9.41
CA GLN A 97 -0.50 5.07 -9.21
C GLN A 97 -0.15 5.59 -7.82
N TYR A 98 -0.26 4.70 -6.83
CA TYR A 98 -0.02 5.00 -5.43
C TYR A 98 1.11 4.10 -4.93
N ARG A 99 2.09 4.69 -4.25
CA ARG A 99 3.21 3.96 -3.65
C ARG A 99 3.34 4.34 -2.19
N ILE A 100 3.43 3.33 -1.35
CA ILE A 100 3.68 3.47 0.08
C ILE A 100 5.01 2.81 0.39
N SER A 101 5.86 3.49 1.16
CA SER A 101 7.03 2.89 1.76
C SER A 101 6.92 2.96 3.29
N ILE A 102 7.20 1.85 3.96
CA ILE A 102 7.11 1.73 5.40
C ILE A 102 8.48 1.29 5.89
N GLN A 103 8.97 1.96 6.93
CA GLN A 103 10.26 1.62 7.54
C GLN A 103 10.21 1.85 9.06
N PRO A 104 11.08 1.18 9.83
CA PRO A 104 11.25 1.46 11.25
C PRO A 104 11.65 2.92 11.47
N LYS A 105 11.08 3.55 12.50
CA LYS A 105 11.44 4.90 12.91
C LYS A 105 12.75 4.86 13.72
N PRO A 106 13.80 5.59 13.30
CA PRO A 106 14.99 5.76 14.13
C PRO A 106 14.68 6.43 15.47
N ASP A 107 15.41 6.05 16.53
CA ASP A 107 15.21 6.58 17.89
C ASP A 107 15.34 8.12 17.98
N ASP A 108 16.13 8.72 17.10
CA ASP A 108 16.42 10.15 17.04
C ASP A 108 15.64 10.89 15.93
N PHE A 109 14.61 10.23 15.35
CA PHE A 109 13.81 10.83 14.29
C PHE A 109 13.08 12.09 14.76
N GLN A 110 13.24 13.17 14.00
CA GLN A 110 12.49 14.41 14.15
C GLN A 110 11.94 14.83 12.79
N LEU A 111 10.62 14.84 12.65
CA LEU A 111 9.95 15.13 11.38
C LEU A 111 10.37 16.48 10.78
N GLU A 112 10.50 17.51 11.62
CA GLU A 112 10.92 18.86 11.22
C GLU A 112 12.33 18.88 10.60
N GLU A 113 13.24 18.02 11.07
CA GLU A 113 14.60 17.92 10.52
C GLU A 113 14.65 17.04 9.26
N TYR A 114 13.66 16.17 9.08
CA TYR A 114 13.60 15.19 8.01
C TYR A 114 12.87 15.70 6.76
N LYS A 115 11.84 16.53 6.93
CA LYS A 115 11.05 17.08 5.83
C LYS A 115 11.87 18.03 4.95
N SER A 116 11.44 18.22 3.70
CA SER A 116 12.00 19.26 2.84
C SER A 116 11.55 20.66 3.31
N ASP A 117 12.26 21.70 2.87
CA ASP A 117 11.84 23.10 3.06
C ASP A 117 10.53 23.42 2.33
N GLU A 118 10.17 22.63 1.31
CA GLU A 118 8.99 22.80 0.46
C GLU A 118 7.74 22.14 1.08
N MET A 119 7.94 21.22 2.04
CA MET A 119 6.86 20.54 2.75
C MET A 119 6.23 21.40 3.86
N GLU A 120 4.91 21.37 3.91
CA GLU A 120 4.09 21.87 5.00
C GLU A 120 3.86 20.79 6.06
N ILE A 121 3.54 21.19 7.29
CA ILE A 121 3.15 20.27 8.37
C ILE A 121 1.69 20.52 8.72
N LEU A 122 0.94 19.42 8.77
CA LEU A 122 -0.46 19.34 9.12
C LEU A 122 -0.61 18.29 10.23
N GLU A 123 -1.49 18.54 11.20
CA GLU A 123 -1.86 17.56 12.22
C GLU A 123 -3.09 16.75 11.74
N ILE A 124 -2.93 15.43 11.61
CA ILE A 124 -4.02 14.48 11.26
C ILE A 124 -4.14 13.47 12.40
N ASN A 125 -5.33 13.33 12.98
CA ASN A 125 -5.59 12.42 14.11
C ASN A 125 -4.58 12.55 15.28
N GLY A 126 -4.00 13.73 15.49
CA GLY A 126 -2.99 13.99 16.53
C GLY A 126 -1.56 13.60 16.17
N HIS A 127 -1.31 13.23 14.91
CA HIS A 127 0.01 12.94 14.36
C HIS A 127 0.44 14.06 13.41
N ASP A 128 1.69 14.49 13.52
CA ASP A 128 2.27 15.43 12.56
C ASP A 128 2.56 14.68 11.24
N VAL A 129 2.07 15.26 10.15
CA VAL A 129 2.29 14.78 8.79
C VAL A 129 2.94 15.90 7.99
N ALA A 130 4.15 15.63 7.47
CA ALA A 130 4.80 16.54 6.55
C ALA A 130 4.39 16.18 5.13
N TYR A 131 3.97 17.15 4.32
CA TYR A 131 3.52 16.89 2.97
C TYR A 131 3.84 18.01 1.99
N GLU A 132 3.90 17.67 0.71
CA GLU A 132 3.98 18.63 -0.40
C GLU A 132 3.08 18.17 -1.55
N ILE A 133 2.52 19.15 -2.26
CA ILE A 133 1.79 18.92 -3.51
C ILE A 133 2.67 19.41 -4.65
N THR A 134 2.91 18.53 -5.62
CA THR A 134 3.63 18.88 -6.84
C THR A 134 2.63 19.34 -7.89
N ASP A 135 2.67 20.62 -8.23
CA ASP A 135 1.86 21.20 -9.31
C ASP A 135 2.47 20.98 -10.72
N THR A 136 3.62 20.28 -10.79
CA THR A 136 4.33 20.02 -12.05
C THR A 136 4.04 18.59 -12.52
N PRO A 137 3.57 18.39 -13.76
CA PRO A 137 3.25 17.06 -14.25
C PRO A 137 4.41 16.04 -14.15
N PRO A 138 4.16 14.81 -13.66
CA PRO A 138 2.87 14.35 -13.13
C PRO A 138 2.57 15.00 -11.77
N GLU A 139 1.39 15.60 -11.66
CA GLU A 139 0.93 16.20 -10.41
C GLU A 139 0.74 15.09 -9.36
N GLY A 140 1.01 15.43 -8.11
CA GLY A 140 1.00 14.41 -7.07
C GLY A 140 1.14 14.95 -5.66
N PHE A 141 0.90 14.05 -4.72
CA PHE A 141 1.06 14.28 -3.30
C PHE A 141 2.23 13.44 -2.80
N PHE A 142 3.13 14.06 -2.05
CA PHE A 142 4.15 13.36 -1.29
C PHE A 142 3.96 13.65 0.20
N GLY A 143 3.98 12.61 1.03
CA GLY A 143 3.73 12.72 2.46
C GLY A 143 4.69 11.85 3.27
N ILE A 144 4.97 12.31 4.49
CA ILE A 144 5.77 11.63 5.51
C ILE A 144 4.96 11.62 6.81
N ILE A 145 4.56 10.42 7.22
CA ILE A 145 3.77 10.20 8.43
C ILE A 145 4.69 9.62 9.49
N SER A 146 4.71 10.22 10.68
CA SER A 146 5.43 9.70 11.84
C SER A 146 4.47 9.02 12.82
N LEU A 147 4.54 7.69 12.89
CA LEU A 147 3.75 6.86 13.81
C LEU A 147 4.63 6.31 14.93
N ASP A 148 4.05 5.67 15.94
CA ASP A 148 4.88 4.99 16.93
C ASP A 148 5.69 3.84 16.29
N GLY A 149 7.02 3.86 16.49
CA GLY A 149 7.93 2.88 15.90
C GLY A 149 8.10 2.88 14.37
N LEU A 150 7.32 3.64 13.59
CA LEU A 150 7.34 3.60 12.12
C LEU A 150 7.38 4.99 11.45
N ILE A 151 7.93 5.03 10.24
CA ILE A 151 7.80 6.13 9.29
C ILE A 151 7.14 5.58 8.04
N ILE A 152 6.11 6.26 7.56
CA ILE A 152 5.41 5.91 6.33
C ILE A 152 5.57 7.05 5.32
N HIS A 153 6.14 6.74 4.16
CA HIS A 153 6.16 7.62 3.01
C HIS A 153 5.01 7.29 2.06
N THR A 154 4.35 8.33 1.59
CA THR A 154 3.25 8.22 0.63
C THR A 154 3.59 8.99 -0.62
N ASN A 155 3.42 8.38 -1.79
CA ASN A 155 3.55 9.05 -3.08
C ASN A 155 2.34 8.70 -3.96
N PHE A 156 1.51 9.70 -4.23
CA PHE A 156 0.28 9.56 -5.00
C PHE A 156 0.35 10.42 -6.25
N HIS A 157 -0.01 9.84 -7.39
CA HIS A 157 -0.12 10.58 -8.64
C HIS A 157 -1.60 10.74 -8.99
N GLY A 158 -2.01 11.98 -9.31
CA GLY A 158 -3.41 12.28 -9.58
C GLY A 158 -3.61 13.71 -10.06
N ASP A 159 -4.88 14.09 -10.17
CA ASP A 159 -5.28 15.46 -10.48
C ASP A 159 -5.08 16.34 -9.25
N ALA A 160 -4.29 17.42 -9.35
CA ALA A 160 -3.96 18.29 -8.22
C ALA A 160 -5.19 18.84 -7.49
N ASP A 161 -6.32 19.04 -8.20
CA ASP A 161 -7.54 19.61 -7.63
C ASP A 161 -8.24 18.68 -6.61
N VAL A 162 -7.92 17.38 -6.61
CA VAL A 162 -8.56 16.37 -5.72
C VAL A 162 -7.57 15.51 -4.95
N ILE A 163 -6.29 15.47 -5.37
CA ILE A 163 -5.31 14.57 -4.79
C ILE A 163 -5.01 14.87 -3.32
N GLU A 164 -5.11 16.14 -2.88
CA GLU A 164 -4.88 16.50 -1.48
C GLU A 164 -5.95 15.89 -0.56
N ASP A 165 -7.23 16.12 -0.87
CA ASP A 165 -8.35 15.59 -0.08
C ASP A 165 -8.35 14.05 -0.07
N GLU A 166 -8.06 13.42 -1.21
CA GLU A 166 -7.95 11.97 -1.32
C GLU A 166 -6.77 11.40 -0.52
N ALA A 167 -5.63 12.11 -0.52
CA ALA A 167 -4.44 11.76 0.24
C ALA A 167 -4.69 11.84 1.73
N ILE A 168 -5.30 12.95 2.20
CA ILE A 168 -5.62 13.16 3.61
C ILE A 168 -6.57 12.08 4.12
N ASP A 169 -7.67 11.78 3.41
CA ASP A 169 -8.62 10.71 3.78
C ASP A 169 -7.93 9.35 3.87
N TYR A 170 -6.97 9.07 2.99
CA TYR A 170 -6.23 7.83 3.04
C TYR A 170 -5.17 7.79 4.15
N ILE A 171 -4.51 8.92 4.45
CA ILE A 171 -3.60 9.04 5.60
C ILE A 171 -4.35 8.81 6.92
N GLU A 172 -5.57 9.33 7.06
CA GLU A 172 -6.43 9.05 8.22
C GLU A 172 -6.64 7.54 8.40
N LYS A 173 -6.95 6.81 7.31
CA LYS A 173 -7.11 5.34 7.33
C LYS A 173 -5.81 4.61 7.69
N LEU A 174 -4.66 5.09 7.21
CA LEU A 174 -3.36 4.53 7.57
C LEU A 174 -3.08 4.69 9.06
N ILE A 175 -3.25 5.90 9.61
CA ILE A 175 -3.07 6.16 11.04
C ILE A 175 -3.99 5.25 11.86
N ASP A 176 -5.27 5.18 11.49
CA ASP A 176 -6.25 4.36 12.20
C ASP A 176 -5.90 2.86 12.18
N ALA A 177 -5.33 2.35 11.08
CA ALA A 177 -4.94 0.95 10.95
C ALA A 177 -3.71 0.57 11.79
N TYR A 178 -2.79 1.51 12.03
CA TYR A 178 -1.54 1.25 12.75
C TYR A 178 -1.59 1.57 14.25
N GLU A 179 -2.54 2.40 14.69
CA GLU A 179 -2.66 2.83 16.09
C GLU A 179 -3.81 2.15 16.85
N ASN A 180 -4.62 1.29 16.22
CA ASN A 180 -5.75 0.57 16.84
C ASN A 180 -5.67 -0.96 16.70
#